data_AF-A0A2T4GZ16-F1
#
_entry.id   AF-A0A2T4GZ16-F1
#
_cell.length_a   1.000
_cell.length_b   1.000
_cell.length_c   1.000
_cell.angle_alpha   90.00
_cell.angle_beta   90.00
_cell.angle_gamma   90.00
#
_symmetry.space_group_name_H-M   'P 1'
#
loop_
_entity.id
_entity.type
_entity.pdbx_description
1 polymer ?
#
loop_
_entity_poly.entity_id
_entity_poly.type
_entity_poly.pdbx_seq_one_letter_code
_entity_poly.pdbx_strand_id
1 'polypeptide(L)'
;MAVSFFLTYVTDVGRNMESTRGFLELVQPVLATESRDSALFVAVKATSIKLWALLRPSDVADSLPIKLYNQALEKLQCAVNSPKEQGKGATVIAALMLQQHDTLAAIFGHNKSNTTHRNGALALLTQDSMRRFRYHGHLLGNHFHCKISFCVRHKVPLTQDELEWLYSEVIPALPNNCSYTLDIIGISVSRLQSVMADSESSSESIALKALQELPSIIYDVEAQLQAWLDIVPDIWYPQRLSATDSIFPSVTTYDGLVDIYPSIQITNIWNVWRMTYSKTYAEACHSISAIVPNP
;
A
#
# COMPACT_ATOMS: atom_id res chain seq x y z
N MET A 1 -0.40 -8.87 -26.47
CA MET A 1 0.51 -7.75 -26.11
C MET A 1 0.20 -7.21 -24.71
N ALA A 2 -1.00 -6.66 -24.44
CA ALA A 2 -1.34 -6.06 -23.15
C ALA A 2 -1.04 -6.93 -21.90
N VAL A 3 -1.43 -8.22 -21.90
CA VAL A 3 -1.15 -9.11 -20.76
C VAL A 3 0.35 -9.32 -20.55
N SER A 4 1.12 -9.54 -21.64
CA SER A 4 2.57 -9.68 -21.54
C SER A 4 3.22 -8.41 -21.01
N PHE A 5 2.79 -7.24 -21.50
CA PHE A 5 3.26 -5.96 -21.02
C PHE A 5 2.98 -5.79 -19.51
N PHE A 6 1.76 -6.10 -19.08
CA PHE A 6 1.37 -6.01 -17.67
C PHE A 6 2.22 -6.94 -16.80
N LEU A 7 2.38 -8.21 -17.21
CA LEU A 7 3.15 -9.17 -16.42
C LEU A 7 4.63 -8.77 -16.32
N THR A 8 5.24 -8.29 -17.40
CA THR A 8 6.63 -7.84 -17.39
C THR A 8 6.81 -6.55 -16.60
N TYR A 9 6.10 -5.49 -16.96
CA TYR A 9 6.42 -4.15 -16.46
C TYR A 9 5.65 -3.74 -15.20
N VAL A 10 4.55 -4.42 -14.87
CA VAL A 10 3.73 -4.08 -13.69
C VAL A 10 3.93 -5.09 -12.57
N THR A 11 4.10 -6.39 -12.87
CA THR A 11 4.19 -7.44 -11.83
C THR A 11 5.59 -8.00 -11.58
N ASP A 12 6.54 -7.77 -12.48
CA ASP A 12 7.89 -8.37 -12.41
C ASP A 12 8.99 -7.32 -12.21
N VAL A 13 9.21 -6.43 -13.20
CA VAL A 13 10.34 -5.48 -13.20
C VAL A 13 10.43 -4.66 -11.92
N GLY A 14 11.57 -4.77 -11.24
CA GLY A 14 11.92 -3.99 -10.05
C GLY A 14 11.18 -4.40 -8.77
N ARG A 15 10.53 -5.57 -8.76
CA ARG A 15 9.81 -6.07 -7.59
C ARG A 15 10.50 -7.25 -6.94
N ASN A 16 10.44 -7.29 -5.61
CA ASN A 16 10.94 -8.38 -4.79
C ASN A 16 9.97 -8.61 -3.61
N MET A 17 9.83 -9.87 -3.20
CA MET A 17 9.09 -10.26 -2.00
C MET A 17 9.65 -9.61 -0.72
N GLU A 18 10.96 -9.32 -0.67
CA GLU A 18 11.60 -8.61 0.43
C GLU A 18 11.21 -7.12 0.51
N SER A 19 10.67 -6.56 -0.57
CA SER A 19 10.18 -5.17 -0.64
C SER A 19 8.68 -5.08 -0.88
N THR A 20 7.95 -6.20 -0.83
CA THR A 20 6.53 -6.20 -1.19
C THR A 20 5.65 -5.47 -0.17
N ARG A 21 4.77 -4.61 -0.71
CA ARG A 21 3.63 -3.94 -0.05
C ARG A 21 2.29 -4.49 -0.53
N GLY A 22 2.37 -5.49 -1.39
CA GLY A 22 1.42 -5.71 -2.45
C GLY A 22 1.08 -7.17 -2.64
N PHE A 23 0.23 -7.39 -3.62
CA PHE A 23 -0.09 -8.72 -4.12
C PHE A 23 0.44 -8.95 -5.54
N LEU A 24 1.02 -7.93 -6.19
CA LEU A 24 1.37 -7.97 -7.61
C LEU A 24 2.52 -8.94 -7.88
N GLU A 25 3.48 -9.07 -6.97
CA GLU A 25 4.55 -10.08 -7.03
C GLU A 25 4.02 -11.51 -7.02
N LEU A 26 2.80 -11.70 -6.49
CA LEU A 26 2.14 -13.00 -6.39
C LEU A 26 1.34 -13.35 -7.65
N VAL A 27 1.04 -12.36 -8.50
CA VAL A 27 0.18 -12.56 -9.68
C VAL A 27 0.78 -13.59 -10.61
N GLN A 28 2.02 -13.38 -11.06
CA GLN A 28 2.67 -14.28 -12.02
C GLN A 28 2.86 -15.72 -11.50
N PRO A 29 3.41 -15.97 -10.29
CA PRO A 29 3.60 -17.33 -9.80
C PRO A 29 2.29 -18.08 -9.55
N VAL A 30 1.22 -17.39 -9.13
CA VAL A 30 -0.09 -18.02 -8.93
C VAL A 30 -0.82 -18.21 -10.27
N LEU A 31 -0.75 -17.24 -11.18
CA LEU A 31 -1.34 -17.35 -12.51
C LEU A 31 -0.76 -18.53 -13.31
N ALA A 32 0.53 -18.84 -13.13
CA ALA A 32 1.20 -19.95 -13.79
C ALA A 32 0.62 -21.34 -13.43
N THR A 33 -0.05 -21.47 -12.28
CA THR A 33 -0.69 -22.72 -11.85
C THR A 33 -2.17 -22.80 -12.20
N GLU A 34 -2.73 -21.73 -12.77
CA GLU A 34 -4.17 -21.60 -13.02
C GLU A 34 -4.53 -21.83 -14.49
N SER A 35 -5.76 -22.28 -14.73
CA SER A 35 -6.26 -22.44 -16.09
C SER A 35 -6.53 -21.08 -16.75
N ARG A 36 -6.54 -21.05 -18.10
CA ARG A 36 -6.87 -19.83 -18.87
C ARG A 36 -8.31 -19.36 -18.70
N ASP A 37 -9.17 -20.18 -18.09
CA ASP A 37 -10.57 -19.86 -17.80
C ASP A 37 -10.80 -19.56 -16.31
N SER A 38 -9.74 -19.55 -15.49
CA SER A 38 -9.82 -19.20 -14.07
C SER A 38 -10.22 -17.73 -13.86
N ALA A 39 -10.82 -17.45 -12.71
CA ALA A 39 -11.15 -16.08 -12.30
C ALA A 39 -9.91 -15.17 -12.31
N LEU A 40 -8.76 -15.69 -11.85
CA LEU A 40 -7.51 -14.94 -11.84
C LEU A 40 -7.05 -14.57 -13.26
N PHE A 41 -7.06 -15.53 -14.20
CA PHE A 41 -6.61 -15.26 -15.56
C PHE A 41 -7.48 -14.21 -16.25
N VAL A 42 -8.80 -14.30 -16.11
CA VAL A 42 -9.73 -13.34 -16.73
C VAL A 42 -9.62 -11.97 -16.06
N ALA A 43 -9.42 -11.90 -14.73
CA ALA A 43 -9.18 -10.64 -14.02
C ALA A 43 -7.86 -9.97 -14.45
N VAL A 44 -6.75 -10.73 -14.54
CA VAL A 44 -5.47 -10.21 -15.05
C VAL A 44 -5.64 -9.67 -16.47
N LYS A 45 -6.34 -10.41 -17.34
CA LYS A 45 -6.62 -9.97 -18.71
C LYS A 45 -7.40 -8.66 -18.76
N ALA A 46 -8.47 -8.55 -17.97
CA ALA A 46 -9.29 -7.34 -17.89
C ALA A 46 -8.47 -6.12 -17.42
N THR A 47 -7.73 -6.26 -16.31
CA THR A 47 -6.88 -5.18 -15.76
C THR A 47 -5.76 -4.79 -16.72
N SER A 48 -5.14 -5.76 -17.38
CA SER A 48 -4.08 -5.51 -18.39
C SER A 48 -4.62 -4.69 -19.56
N ILE A 49 -5.79 -5.05 -20.09
CA ILE A 49 -6.41 -4.32 -21.20
C ILE A 49 -6.87 -2.93 -20.76
N LYS A 50 -7.39 -2.78 -19.54
CA LYS A 50 -7.74 -1.46 -19.00
C LYS A 50 -6.52 -0.54 -18.94
N LEU A 51 -5.40 -1.02 -18.39
CA LEU A 51 -4.16 -0.24 -18.36
C LEU A 51 -3.69 0.08 -19.78
N TRP A 52 -3.71 -0.89 -20.67
CA TRP A 52 -3.29 -0.69 -22.06
C TRP A 52 -4.14 0.36 -22.77
N ALA A 53 -5.47 0.33 -22.61
CA ALA A 53 -6.36 1.33 -23.17
C ALA A 53 -6.11 2.73 -22.61
N LEU A 54 -5.69 2.86 -21.34
CA LEU A 54 -5.33 4.15 -20.76
C LEU A 54 -4.02 4.70 -21.33
N LEU A 55 -3.04 3.83 -21.60
CA LEU A 55 -1.74 4.22 -22.16
C LEU A 55 -1.77 4.40 -23.68
N ARG A 56 -2.64 3.66 -24.36
CA ARG A 56 -2.79 3.58 -25.82
C ARG A 56 -4.28 3.59 -26.22
N PRO A 57 -5.00 4.71 -26.06
CA PRO A 57 -6.45 4.76 -26.31
C PRO A 57 -6.85 4.36 -27.74
N SER A 58 -6.01 4.69 -28.74
CA SER A 58 -6.24 4.34 -30.15
C SER A 58 -6.21 2.85 -30.46
N ASP A 59 -5.56 2.05 -29.60
CA ASP A 59 -5.25 0.65 -29.89
C ASP A 59 -6.34 -0.31 -29.41
N VAL A 60 -7.32 0.19 -28.66
CA VAL A 60 -8.34 -0.61 -27.98
C VAL A 60 -9.72 -0.04 -28.28
N ALA A 61 -10.63 -0.89 -28.77
CA ALA A 61 -12.02 -0.51 -28.92
C ALA A 61 -12.63 -0.11 -27.56
N ASP A 62 -13.34 1.02 -27.51
CA ASP A 62 -13.88 1.62 -26.27
C ASP A 62 -14.72 0.65 -25.42
N SER A 63 -15.43 -0.28 -26.06
CA SER A 63 -16.28 -1.27 -25.39
C SER A 63 -15.53 -2.49 -24.83
N LEU A 64 -14.28 -2.71 -25.22
CA LEU A 64 -13.54 -3.91 -24.82
C LEU A 64 -13.21 -3.95 -23.31
N PRO A 65 -12.73 -2.87 -22.66
CA PRO A 65 -12.43 -2.89 -21.24
C PRO A 65 -13.64 -3.25 -20.38
N ILE A 66 -14.81 -2.65 -20.66
CA ILE A 66 -16.04 -2.93 -19.88
C ILE A 66 -16.53 -4.37 -20.10
N LYS A 67 -16.44 -4.89 -21.32
CA LYS A 67 -16.80 -6.27 -21.63
C LYS A 67 -15.91 -7.25 -20.86
N LEU A 68 -14.60 -7.04 -20.84
CA LEU A 68 -13.66 -7.92 -20.13
C LEU A 68 -13.82 -7.80 -18.61
N TYR A 69 -14.10 -6.61 -18.09
CA TYR A 69 -14.39 -6.42 -16.67
C TYR A 69 -15.63 -7.21 -16.24
N ASN A 70 -16.73 -7.15 -17.01
CA ASN A 70 -17.94 -7.93 -16.70
C ASN A 70 -17.67 -9.44 -16.75
N GLN A 71 -16.91 -9.92 -17.73
CA GLN A 71 -16.50 -11.33 -17.79
C GLN A 71 -15.66 -11.75 -16.57
N ALA A 72 -14.74 -10.90 -16.13
CA ALA A 72 -13.93 -11.17 -14.94
C ALA A 72 -14.80 -11.18 -13.66
N LEU A 73 -15.79 -10.29 -13.58
CA LEU A 73 -16.73 -10.23 -12.46
C LEU A 73 -17.59 -11.50 -12.40
N GLU A 74 -18.15 -11.95 -13.52
CA GLU A 74 -18.90 -13.21 -13.60
C GLU A 74 -18.05 -14.41 -13.14
N LYS A 75 -16.80 -14.50 -13.62
CA LYS A 75 -15.88 -15.58 -13.21
C LYS A 75 -15.54 -15.53 -11.73
N LEU A 76 -15.30 -14.34 -11.19
CA LEU A 76 -15.04 -14.19 -9.76
C LEU A 76 -16.27 -14.60 -8.94
N GLN A 77 -17.48 -14.21 -9.34
CA GLN A 77 -18.71 -14.62 -8.67
C GLN A 77 -18.87 -16.15 -8.67
N CYS A 78 -18.61 -16.82 -9.81
CA CYS A 78 -18.61 -18.29 -9.86
C CYS A 78 -17.57 -18.91 -8.92
N ALA A 79 -16.36 -18.32 -8.84
CA ALA A 79 -15.29 -18.82 -7.97
C ALA A 79 -15.63 -18.65 -6.48
N VAL A 80 -16.19 -17.50 -6.08
CA VAL A 80 -16.60 -17.22 -4.71
C VAL A 80 -17.74 -18.15 -4.26
N ASN A 81 -18.67 -18.49 -5.16
CA ASN A 81 -19.77 -19.41 -4.86
C ASN A 81 -19.39 -20.90 -4.93
N SER A 82 -18.15 -21.22 -5.31
CA SER A 82 -17.67 -22.60 -5.41
C SER A 82 -16.85 -22.97 -4.18
N PRO A 83 -17.25 -23.99 -3.39
CA PRO A 83 -16.49 -24.44 -2.22
C PRO A 83 -15.02 -24.82 -2.53
N LYS A 84 -14.76 -25.27 -3.76
CA LYS A 84 -13.42 -25.65 -4.23
C LYS A 84 -12.54 -24.45 -4.58
N GLU A 85 -13.14 -23.37 -5.09
CA GLU A 85 -12.40 -22.21 -5.59
C GLU A 85 -12.31 -21.10 -4.54
N GLN A 86 -13.30 -20.93 -3.67
CA GLN A 86 -13.33 -19.84 -2.69
C GLN A 86 -12.12 -19.86 -1.72
N GLY A 87 -11.63 -21.05 -1.37
CA GLY A 87 -10.49 -21.24 -0.48
C GLY A 87 -9.12 -21.19 -1.18
N LYS A 88 -9.04 -20.73 -2.43
CA LYS A 88 -7.78 -20.59 -3.16
C LYS A 88 -7.28 -19.15 -3.12
N GLY A 89 -5.96 -19.00 -2.94
CA GLY A 89 -5.30 -17.71 -3.09
C GLY A 89 -5.49 -17.07 -4.46
N ALA A 90 -5.68 -17.87 -5.52
CA ALA A 90 -6.02 -17.36 -6.86
C ALA A 90 -7.32 -16.54 -6.87
N THR A 91 -8.34 -16.94 -6.11
CA THR A 91 -9.61 -16.22 -5.99
C THR A 91 -9.43 -14.90 -5.26
N VAL A 92 -8.64 -14.89 -4.19
CA VAL A 92 -8.28 -13.65 -3.46
C VAL A 92 -7.53 -12.68 -4.38
N ILE A 93 -6.51 -13.17 -5.11
CA ILE A 93 -5.73 -12.35 -6.05
C ILE A 93 -6.61 -11.86 -7.20
N ALA A 94 -7.57 -12.66 -7.68
CA ALA A 94 -8.53 -12.23 -8.71
C ALA A 94 -9.37 -11.04 -8.22
N ALA A 95 -9.87 -11.09 -6.99
CA ALA A 95 -10.58 -9.95 -6.38
C ALA A 95 -9.67 -8.72 -6.27
N LEU A 96 -8.42 -8.88 -5.82
CA LEU A 96 -7.45 -7.78 -5.76
C LEU A 96 -7.09 -7.21 -7.16
N MET A 97 -7.06 -8.04 -8.20
CA MET A 97 -6.88 -7.60 -9.58
C MET A 97 -8.06 -6.76 -10.08
N LEU A 98 -9.30 -7.09 -9.70
CA LEU A 98 -10.46 -6.24 -9.98
C LEU A 98 -10.44 -4.95 -9.16
N GLN A 99 -9.96 -4.99 -7.91
CA GLN A 99 -9.69 -3.78 -7.14
C GLN A 99 -8.66 -2.87 -7.84
N GLN A 100 -7.62 -3.45 -8.44
CA GLN A 100 -6.63 -2.71 -9.22
C GLN A 100 -7.25 -2.11 -10.49
N HIS A 101 -8.13 -2.85 -11.17
CA HIS A 101 -8.89 -2.33 -12.31
C HIS A 101 -9.71 -1.09 -11.91
N ASP A 102 -10.44 -1.16 -10.81
CA ASP A 102 -11.23 -0.03 -10.30
C ASP A 102 -10.35 1.15 -9.89
N THR A 103 -9.18 0.88 -9.32
CA THR A 103 -8.20 1.91 -8.96
C THR A 103 -7.69 2.64 -10.21
N LEU A 104 -7.39 1.92 -11.29
CA LEU A 104 -7.04 2.54 -12.58
C LEU A 104 -8.19 3.38 -13.14
N ALA A 105 -9.43 2.91 -13.04
CA ALA A 105 -10.59 3.69 -13.47
C ALA A 105 -10.79 4.96 -12.62
N ALA A 106 -10.54 4.90 -11.32
CA ALA A 106 -10.64 6.03 -10.41
C ALA A 106 -9.59 7.11 -10.69
N ILE A 107 -8.32 6.71 -10.83
CA ILE A 107 -7.20 7.65 -11.06
C ILE A 107 -7.37 8.39 -12.39
N PHE A 108 -7.71 7.69 -13.46
CA PHE A 108 -7.76 8.27 -14.81
C PHE A 108 -9.15 8.79 -15.20
N GLY A 109 -10.20 8.38 -14.50
CA GLY A 109 -11.58 8.78 -14.77
C GLY A 109 -12.17 9.75 -13.74
N HIS A 110 -11.38 10.24 -12.78
CA HIS A 110 -11.81 11.10 -11.66
C HIS A 110 -13.01 10.55 -10.84
N ASN A 111 -13.16 9.24 -10.79
CA ASN A 111 -14.22 8.57 -10.02
C ASN A 111 -13.73 8.18 -8.62
N LYS A 112 -14.65 8.07 -7.66
CA LYS A 112 -14.34 7.53 -6.33
C LYS A 112 -13.96 6.05 -6.47
N SER A 113 -12.82 5.65 -5.90
CA SER A 113 -12.44 4.24 -5.85
C SER A 113 -13.46 3.45 -5.02
N ASN A 114 -14.03 2.40 -5.61
CA ASN A 114 -14.78 1.40 -4.86
C ASN A 114 -13.81 0.54 -4.04
N THR A 115 -14.21 0.09 -2.85
CA THR A 115 -13.43 -0.84 -1.99
C THR A 115 -14.10 -2.21 -1.86
N THR A 116 -15.21 -2.47 -2.56
CA THR A 116 -15.95 -3.74 -2.49
C THR A 116 -15.06 -4.95 -2.75
N HIS A 117 -14.23 -4.92 -3.80
CA HIS A 117 -13.36 -6.05 -4.14
C HIS A 117 -12.27 -6.28 -3.08
N ARG A 118 -11.71 -5.20 -2.51
CA ARG A 118 -10.75 -5.29 -1.40
C ARG A 118 -11.39 -5.88 -0.14
N ASN A 119 -12.61 -5.48 0.19
CA ASN A 119 -13.33 -6.01 1.35
C ASN A 119 -13.69 -7.49 1.13
N GLY A 120 -14.13 -7.86 -0.07
CA GLY A 120 -14.37 -9.26 -0.45
C GLY A 120 -13.10 -10.10 -0.39
N ALA A 121 -11.97 -9.57 -0.87
CA ALA A 121 -10.68 -10.24 -0.76
C ALA A 121 -10.27 -10.48 0.70
N LEU A 122 -10.48 -9.51 1.60
CA LEU A 122 -10.25 -9.69 3.03
C LEU A 122 -11.14 -10.81 3.60
N ALA A 123 -12.45 -10.78 3.31
CA ALA A 123 -13.39 -11.77 3.83
C ALA A 123 -13.03 -13.21 3.42
N LEU A 124 -12.53 -13.40 2.19
CA LEU A 124 -12.00 -14.68 1.74
C LEU A 124 -10.71 -15.04 2.49
N LEU A 125 -9.81 -14.08 2.67
CA LEU A 125 -8.50 -14.29 3.29
C LEU A 125 -8.58 -14.63 4.79
N THR A 126 -9.62 -14.17 5.49
CA THR A 126 -9.86 -14.45 6.91
C THR A 126 -10.50 -15.81 7.17
N GLN A 127 -10.84 -16.57 6.12
CA GLN A 127 -11.33 -17.94 6.29
C GLN A 127 -10.22 -18.88 6.79
N ASP A 128 -10.57 -19.86 7.61
CA ASP A 128 -9.61 -20.83 8.16
C ASP A 128 -8.86 -21.61 7.08
N SER A 129 -9.51 -21.89 5.95
CA SER A 129 -8.92 -22.55 4.79
C SER A 129 -7.71 -21.78 4.22
N MET A 130 -7.70 -20.45 4.35
CA MET A 130 -6.67 -19.57 3.80
C MET A 130 -5.44 -19.44 4.69
N ARG A 131 -5.52 -19.78 5.99
CA ARG A 131 -4.39 -19.67 6.94
C ARG A 131 -3.18 -20.50 6.52
N ARG A 132 -3.38 -21.59 5.75
CA ARG A 132 -2.31 -22.46 5.24
C ARG A 132 -1.77 -22.05 3.88
N PHE A 133 -2.34 -21.02 3.25
CA PHE A 133 -1.87 -20.55 1.96
C PHE A 133 -0.49 -19.89 2.12
N ARG A 134 0.50 -20.33 1.33
CA ARG A 134 1.90 -19.90 1.49
C ARG A 134 2.14 -18.39 1.40
N TYR A 135 1.21 -17.65 0.77
CA TYR A 135 1.29 -16.19 0.64
C TYR A 135 0.24 -15.46 1.47
N HIS A 136 -0.40 -16.15 2.43
CA HIS A 136 -1.42 -15.57 3.30
C HIS A 136 -0.93 -14.28 3.98
N GLY A 137 0.24 -14.32 4.61
CA GLY A 137 0.84 -13.16 5.27
C GLY A 137 1.10 -11.97 4.33
N HIS A 138 1.53 -12.21 3.09
CA HIS A 138 1.74 -11.14 2.11
C HIS A 138 0.42 -10.49 1.65
N LEU A 139 -0.61 -11.31 1.40
CA LEU A 139 -1.93 -10.81 1.03
C LEU A 139 -2.59 -10.03 2.18
N LEU A 140 -2.40 -10.50 3.41
CA LEU A 140 -2.89 -9.82 4.61
C LEU A 140 -2.15 -8.50 4.81
N GLY A 141 -0.83 -8.54 4.63
CA GLY A 141 0.04 -7.37 4.61
C GLY A 141 -0.37 -6.34 3.55
N ASN A 142 -0.84 -6.75 2.37
CA ASN A 142 -1.37 -5.80 1.40
C ASN A 142 -2.62 -5.07 1.90
N HIS A 143 -3.55 -5.80 2.54
CA HIS A 143 -4.74 -5.20 3.12
C HIS A 143 -4.35 -4.21 4.24
N PHE A 144 -3.46 -4.67 5.14
CA PHE A 144 -2.91 -3.87 6.23
C PHE A 144 -2.27 -2.57 5.73
N HIS A 145 -1.36 -2.66 4.76
CA HIS A 145 -0.72 -1.52 4.13
C HIS A 145 -1.72 -0.50 3.59
N CYS A 146 -2.78 -0.97 2.90
CA CYS A 146 -3.82 -0.09 2.36
C CYS A 146 -4.58 0.63 3.48
N LYS A 147 -4.91 -0.06 4.58
CA LYS A 147 -5.62 0.52 5.72
C LYS A 147 -4.76 1.54 6.46
N ILE A 148 -3.51 1.22 6.77
CA ILE A 148 -2.59 2.17 7.43
C ILE A 148 -2.34 3.39 6.55
N SER A 149 -2.08 3.19 5.25
CA SER A 149 -1.90 4.28 4.30
C SER A 149 -3.12 5.20 4.26
N PHE A 150 -4.34 4.63 4.34
CA PHE A 150 -5.57 5.41 4.42
C PHE A 150 -5.63 6.23 5.71
N CYS A 151 -5.45 5.59 6.88
CA CYS A 151 -5.48 6.24 8.18
C CYS A 151 -4.50 7.41 8.26
N VAL A 152 -3.23 7.18 7.91
CA VAL A 152 -2.16 8.20 7.98
C VAL A 152 -2.37 9.35 6.97
N ARG A 153 -2.94 9.05 5.80
CA ARG A 153 -3.21 10.08 4.77
C ARG A 153 -4.38 10.96 5.16
N HIS A 154 -5.44 10.35 5.69
CA HIS A 154 -6.69 11.03 6.01
C HIS A 154 -6.79 11.49 7.47
N LYS A 155 -5.74 11.26 8.28
CA LYS A 155 -5.72 11.53 9.72
C LYS A 155 -6.90 10.88 10.44
N VAL A 156 -7.24 9.65 10.04
CA VAL A 156 -8.34 8.88 10.63
C VAL A 156 -7.73 7.85 11.57
N PRO A 157 -8.02 7.91 12.88
CA PRO A 157 -7.49 6.93 13.83
C PRO A 157 -8.06 5.54 13.56
N LEU A 158 -7.27 4.52 13.92
CA LEU A 158 -7.75 3.14 14.02
C LEU A 158 -8.68 3.01 15.22
N THR A 159 -9.72 2.20 15.09
CA THR A 159 -10.56 1.86 16.25
C THR A 159 -9.84 0.90 17.19
N GLN A 160 -10.32 0.78 18.43
CA GLN A 160 -9.75 -0.17 19.38
C GLN A 160 -9.83 -1.62 18.88
N ASP A 161 -10.96 -2.02 18.31
CA ASP A 161 -11.16 -3.35 17.73
C ASP A 161 -10.21 -3.60 16.54
N GLU A 162 -9.96 -2.56 15.72
CA GLU A 162 -8.99 -2.64 14.63
C GLU A 162 -7.57 -2.83 15.18
N LEU A 163 -7.18 -2.09 16.21
CA LEU A 163 -5.86 -2.24 16.85
C LEU A 163 -5.70 -3.64 17.46
N GLU A 164 -6.70 -4.14 18.19
CA GLU A 164 -6.67 -5.48 18.79
C GLU A 164 -6.48 -6.55 17.72
N TRP A 165 -7.26 -6.49 16.63
CA TRP A 165 -7.12 -7.41 15.50
C TRP A 165 -5.75 -7.33 14.82
N LEU A 166 -5.21 -6.11 14.66
CA LEU A 166 -3.89 -5.91 14.06
C LEU A 166 -2.77 -6.55 14.89
N TYR A 167 -2.75 -6.34 16.19
CA TYR A 167 -1.71 -6.87 17.07
C TYR A 167 -1.83 -8.37 17.33
N SER A 168 -3.05 -8.91 17.35
CA SER A 168 -3.30 -10.33 17.66
C SER A 168 -3.21 -11.25 16.43
N GLU A 169 -3.73 -10.82 15.27
CA GLU A 169 -3.87 -11.69 14.10
C GLU A 169 -2.98 -11.25 12.92
N VAL A 170 -2.89 -9.94 12.64
CA VAL A 170 -2.23 -9.45 11.42
C VAL A 170 -0.72 -9.42 11.55
N ILE A 171 -0.19 -8.62 12.49
CA ILE A 171 1.24 -8.41 12.67
C ILE A 171 2.00 -9.74 12.85
N PRO A 172 1.51 -10.71 13.66
CA PRO A 172 2.18 -12.01 13.79
C PRO A 172 2.22 -12.84 12.51
N ALA A 173 1.28 -12.62 11.58
CA ALA A 173 1.25 -13.30 10.29
C ALA A 173 2.07 -12.59 9.20
N LEU A 174 2.57 -11.37 9.47
CA LEU A 174 3.32 -10.61 8.48
C LEU A 174 4.71 -11.23 8.25
N PRO A 175 5.13 -11.34 6.98
CA PRO A 175 6.51 -11.65 6.63
C PRO A 175 7.46 -10.60 7.20
N ASN A 176 8.64 -11.02 7.62
CA ASN A 176 9.67 -10.07 8.05
C ASN A 176 10.20 -9.32 6.84
N ASN A 177 9.76 -8.08 6.64
CA ASN A 177 10.30 -7.19 5.63
C ASN A 177 10.24 -5.72 6.09
N CYS A 178 11.20 -4.91 5.63
CA CYS A 178 11.32 -3.50 6.02
C CYS A 178 10.09 -2.67 5.64
N SER A 179 9.35 -3.10 4.62
CA SER A 179 8.17 -2.38 4.19
C SER A 179 7.04 -2.45 5.22
N TYR A 180 6.72 -3.64 5.74
CA TYR A 180 5.68 -3.80 6.74
C TYR A 180 6.07 -3.20 8.08
N THR A 181 7.36 -3.13 8.40
CA THR A 181 7.83 -2.36 9.56
C THR A 181 7.40 -0.90 9.47
N LEU A 182 7.45 -0.27 8.29
CA LEU A 182 6.92 1.09 8.12
C LEU A 182 5.40 1.19 8.29
N ASP A 183 4.65 0.15 7.91
CA ASP A 183 3.20 0.11 8.15
C ASP A 183 2.89 -0.03 9.64
N ILE A 184 3.70 -0.79 10.39
CA ILE A 184 3.61 -0.88 11.86
C ILE A 184 3.91 0.48 12.50
N ILE A 185 4.97 1.17 12.05
CA ILE A 185 5.27 2.55 12.48
C ILE A 185 4.10 3.48 12.14
N GLY A 186 3.43 3.25 11.01
CA GLY A 186 2.24 3.96 10.59
C GLY A 186 1.08 3.90 11.60
N ILE A 187 1.00 2.85 12.44
CA ILE A 187 0.04 2.79 13.56
C ILE A 187 0.36 3.89 14.58
N SER A 188 1.62 3.99 15.00
CA SER A 188 2.09 5.02 15.94
C SER A 188 1.90 6.43 15.37
N VAL A 189 2.14 6.61 14.07
CA VAL A 189 1.91 7.88 13.37
C VAL A 189 0.43 8.24 13.35
N SER A 190 -0.45 7.28 13.10
CA SER A 190 -1.89 7.50 13.16
C SER A 190 -2.35 7.91 14.57
N ARG A 191 -1.74 7.35 15.62
CA ARG A 191 -1.98 7.76 17.01
C ARG A 191 -1.48 9.17 17.27
N LEU A 192 -0.26 9.50 16.83
CA LEU A 192 0.31 10.85 16.95
C LEU A 192 -0.62 11.90 16.34
N GLN A 193 -1.13 11.65 15.12
CA GLN A 193 -2.08 12.54 14.44
C GLN A 193 -3.39 12.71 15.22
N SER A 194 -3.89 11.64 15.86
CA SER A 194 -5.09 11.69 16.68
C SER A 194 -4.88 12.52 17.95
N VAL A 195 -3.80 12.26 18.68
CA VAL A 195 -3.47 13.00 19.90
C VAL A 195 -3.19 14.47 19.59
N MET A 196 -2.59 14.75 18.44
CA MET A 196 -2.41 16.13 18.00
C MET A 196 -3.75 16.84 17.75
N ALA A 197 -4.71 16.18 17.11
CA ALA A 197 -6.05 16.74 16.96
C ALA A 197 -6.74 16.97 18.33
N ASP A 198 -6.54 16.07 19.29
CA ASP A 198 -7.04 16.22 20.66
C ASP A 198 -6.39 17.41 21.39
N SER A 199 -5.13 17.74 21.08
CA SER A 199 -4.43 18.91 21.63
C SER A 199 -5.05 20.25 21.20
N GLU A 200 -5.75 20.26 20.07
CA GLU A 200 -6.48 21.41 19.52
C GLU A 200 -7.95 21.43 19.99
N SER A 201 -8.35 20.50 20.88
CA SER A 201 -9.71 20.39 21.38
C SER A 201 -10.12 21.61 22.20
N SER A 202 -11.39 22.03 22.07
CA SER A 202 -11.97 23.08 22.92
C SER A 202 -12.13 22.66 24.38
N SER A 203 -12.01 21.36 24.69
CA SER A 203 -12.04 20.83 26.05
C SER A 203 -10.65 20.88 26.66
N GLU A 204 -10.44 21.77 27.63
CA GLU A 204 -9.15 21.97 28.31
C GLU A 204 -8.56 20.68 28.89
N SER A 205 -9.39 19.81 29.47
CA SER A 205 -8.93 18.53 30.04
C SER A 205 -8.39 17.56 28.99
N ILE A 206 -8.98 17.55 27.79
CA ILE A 206 -8.56 16.70 26.66
C ILE A 206 -7.27 17.27 26.08
N ALA A 207 -7.25 18.59 25.83
CA ALA A 207 -6.09 19.28 25.27
C ALA A 207 -4.86 19.14 26.17
N LEU A 208 -5.02 19.33 27.50
CA LEU A 208 -3.90 19.22 28.45
C LEU A 208 -3.35 17.79 28.51
N LYS A 209 -4.22 16.78 28.53
CA LYS A 209 -3.80 15.37 28.51
C LYS A 209 -3.03 15.04 27.23
N ALA A 210 -3.52 15.51 26.08
CA ALA A 210 -2.86 15.33 24.80
C ALA A 210 -1.47 15.99 24.76
N LEU A 211 -1.36 17.25 25.22
CA LEU A 211 -0.08 17.96 25.29
C LEU A 211 0.96 17.27 26.20
N GLN A 212 0.51 16.60 27.26
CA GLN A 212 1.38 15.80 28.12
C GLN A 212 1.86 14.50 27.45
N GLU A 213 1.05 13.93 26.57
CA GLU A 213 1.34 12.65 25.88
C GLU A 213 2.15 12.83 24.59
N LEU A 214 2.01 13.97 23.90
CA LEU A 214 2.67 14.23 22.62
C LEU A 214 4.20 14.02 22.62
N PRO A 215 4.98 14.53 23.60
CA PRO A 215 6.43 14.37 23.59
C PRO A 215 6.90 12.92 23.58
N SER A 216 6.23 12.04 24.35
CA SER A 216 6.61 10.62 24.38
C SER A 216 6.27 9.92 23.08
N ILE A 217 5.10 10.19 22.49
CA ILE A 217 4.71 9.60 21.20
C ILE A 217 5.67 10.04 20.08
N ILE A 218 6.04 11.33 20.04
CA ILE A 218 6.99 11.86 19.06
C ILE A 218 8.34 11.14 19.18
N TYR A 219 8.86 11.03 20.40
CA TYR A 219 10.13 10.33 20.66
C TYR A 219 10.06 8.86 20.25
N ASP A 220 8.96 8.17 20.57
CA ASP A 220 8.76 6.76 20.19
C ASP A 220 8.69 6.58 18.67
N VAL A 221 8.03 7.48 17.94
CA VAL A 221 7.97 7.42 16.47
C VAL A 221 9.33 7.70 15.85
N GLU A 222 10.05 8.71 16.35
CA GLU A 222 11.40 9.04 15.87
C GLU A 222 12.37 7.87 16.11
N ALA A 223 12.36 7.28 17.30
CA ALA A 223 13.18 6.12 17.63
C ALA A 223 12.87 4.92 16.72
N GLN A 224 11.60 4.66 16.42
CA GLN A 224 11.22 3.59 15.49
C GLN A 224 11.65 3.88 14.04
N LEU A 225 11.52 5.12 13.57
CA LEU A 225 11.99 5.52 12.24
C LEU A 225 13.50 5.43 12.11
N GLN A 226 14.24 5.68 13.19
CA GLN A 226 15.68 5.53 13.22
C GLN A 226 16.10 4.07 13.25
N ALA A 227 15.46 3.24 14.10
CA ALA A 227 15.67 1.80 14.12
C ALA A 227 15.33 1.14 12.77
N TRP A 228 14.39 1.72 12.01
CA TRP A 228 14.11 1.26 10.66
C TRP A 228 15.33 1.42 9.73
N LEU A 229 16.08 2.53 9.82
CA LEU A 229 17.28 2.73 9.00
C LEU A 229 18.35 1.66 9.26
N ASP A 230 18.43 1.16 10.50
CA ASP A 230 19.41 0.14 10.90
C ASP A 230 19.12 -1.25 10.29
N ILE A 231 17.89 -1.50 9.85
CA ILE A 231 17.49 -2.79 9.26
C ILE A 231 17.34 -2.75 7.74
N VAL A 232 17.40 -1.57 7.13
CA VAL A 232 17.25 -1.41 5.68
C VAL A 232 18.47 -1.98 4.97
N PRO A 233 18.28 -2.83 3.94
CA PRO A 233 19.41 -3.36 3.17
C PRO A 233 20.21 -2.24 2.49
N ASP A 234 21.54 -2.35 2.49
CA ASP A 234 22.45 -1.36 1.87
C ASP A 234 22.08 -1.04 0.42
N ILE A 235 21.68 -2.05 -0.35
CA ILE A 235 21.30 -1.89 -1.75
C ILE A 235 20.05 -0.99 -1.94
N TRP A 236 19.25 -0.78 -0.90
CA TRP A 236 18.06 0.08 -0.99
C TRP A 236 18.39 1.56 -0.83
N TYR A 237 19.56 1.91 -0.30
CA TYR A 237 19.93 3.30 -0.09
C TYR A 237 20.06 4.06 -1.43
N PRO A 238 19.63 5.33 -1.48
CA PRO A 238 19.72 6.12 -2.69
C PRO A 238 21.18 6.34 -3.08
N GLN A 239 21.49 6.09 -4.36
CA GLN A 239 22.72 6.58 -4.95
C GLN A 239 22.52 8.04 -5.35
N ARG A 240 23.27 8.94 -4.71
CA ARG A 240 23.22 10.38 -5.00
C ARG A 240 24.15 10.72 -6.16
N LEU A 241 23.60 11.34 -7.20
CA LEU A 241 24.35 11.92 -8.32
C LEU A 241 24.24 13.44 -8.32
N SER A 242 25.31 14.11 -8.74
CA SER A 242 25.30 15.56 -8.94
C SER A 242 24.78 15.90 -10.35
N ALA A 243 23.99 16.97 -10.46
CA ALA A 243 23.48 17.47 -11.73
C ALA A 243 24.58 17.87 -12.72
N THR A 244 25.79 18.14 -12.24
CA THR A 244 26.97 18.39 -13.07
C THR A 244 27.39 17.18 -13.90
N ASP A 245 26.96 15.97 -13.50
CA ASP A 245 27.37 14.69 -14.10
C ASP A 245 26.56 14.32 -15.36
N SER A 246 26.11 15.31 -16.13
CA SER A 246 25.37 15.13 -17.40
C SER A 246 23.96 14.55 -17.22
N ILE A 247 23.22 15.02 -16.22
CA ILE A 247 21.80 14.64 -16.07
C ILE A 247 20.99 15.28 -17.20
N PHE A 248 20.13 14.50 -17.86
CA PHE A 248 19.25 15.01 -18.91
C PHE A 248 18.42 16.21 -18.40
N PRO A 249 18.28 17.30 -19.17
CA PRO A 249 17.59 18.52 -18.73
C PRO A 249 16.13 18.33 -18.29
N SER A 250 15.49 17.22 -18.70
CA SER A 250 14.12 16.87 -18.33
C SER A 250 13.98 16.27 -16.93
N VAL A 251 15.09 15.95 -16.24
CA VAL A 251 15.06 15.41 -14.88
C VAL A 251 15.13 16.56 -13.89
N THR A 252 14.06 16.74 -13.12
CA THR A 252 14.03 17.71 -12.02
C THR A 252 15.03 17.30 -10.95
N THR A 253 15.92 18.23 -10.58
CA THR A 253 16.88 18.05 -9.48
C THR A 253 16.43 18.85 -8.26
N TYR A 254 16.79 18.39 -7.07
CA TYR A 254 16.58 19.13 -5.83
C TYR A 254 17.95 19.50 -5.28
N ASP A 255 18.22 20.80 -5.19
CA ASP A 255 19.54 21.33 -4.80
C ASP A 255 20.69 20.78 -5.66
N GLY A 256 20.44 20.59 -6.97
CA GLY A 256 21.43 20.04 -7.89
C GLY A 256 21.77 18.56 -7.65
N LEU A 257 20.99 17.84 -6.85
CA LEU A 257 21.15 16.42 -6.57
C LEU A 257 19.98 15.59 -7.12
N VAL A 258 20.28 14.34 -7.45
CA VAL A 258 19.30 13.31 -7.82
C VAL A 258 19.57 12.04 -7.02
N ASP A 259 18.54 11.54 -6.34
CA ASP A 259 18.55 10.22 -5.71
C ASP A 259 18.10 9.16 -6.73
N ILE A 260 18.95 8.17 -6.98
CA ILE A 260 18.62 7.00 -7.80
C ILE A 260 18.40 5.80 -6.88
N TYR A 261 17.28 5.12 -7.09
CA TYR A 261 16.91 3.90 -6.35
C TYR A 261 16.93 2.69 -7.29
N PRO A 262 17.14 1.46 -6.77
CA PRO A 262 17.13 0.25 -7.59
C PRO A 262 15.79 -0.04 -8.27
N SER A 263 14.69 0.44 -7.69
CA SER A 263 13.36 0.28 -8.28
C SER A 263 12.35 1.32 -7.80
N ILE A 264 11.23 1.41 -8.52
CA ILE A 264 10.06 2.22 -8.15
C ILE A 264 9.51 1.77 -6.79
N GLN A 265 9.56 0.47 -6.48
CA GLN A 265 9.09 -0.06 -5.20
C GLN A 265 9.94 0.46 -4.05
N ILE A 266 11.28 0.40 -4.18
CA ILE A 266 12.20 0.93 -3.16
C ILE A 266 12.05 2.45 -3.03
N THR A 267 11.90 3.16 -4.14
CA THR A 267 11.61 4.61 -4.14
C THR A 267 10.36 4.92 -3.33
N ASN A 268 9.27 4.16 -3.54
CA ASN A 268 8.02 4.33 -2.80
C ASN A 268 8.16 3.99 -1.31
N ILE A 269 9.04 3.05 -0.95
CA ILE A 269 9.36 2.73 0.44
C ILE A 269 10.00 3.91 1.14
N TRP A 270 11.06 4.47 0.56
CA TRP A 270 11.73 5.66 1.05
C TRP A 270 10.82 6.89 1.09
N ASN A 271 9.93 7.05 0.11
CA ASN A 271 8.95 8.14 0.12
C ASN A 271 8.03 8.06 1.34
N VAL A 272 7.59 6.86 1.72
CA VAL A 272 6.78 6.68 2.93
C VAL A 272 7.58 7.04 4.18
N TRP A 273 8.81 6.52 4.32
CA TRP A 273 9.67 6.88 5.46
C TRP A 273 9.88 8.40 5.56
N ARG A 274 10.25 9.07 4.46
CA ARG A 274 10.47 10.52 4.42
C ARG A 274 9.21 11.31 4.77
N MET A 275 8.06 10.95 4.19
CA MET A 275 6.80 11.62 4.51
C MET A 275 6.44 11.46 6.00
N THR A 276 6.66 10.27 6.56
CA THR A 276 6.42 10.02 7.97
C THR A 276 7.37 10.83 8.86
N TYR A 277 8.66 10.80 8.57
CA TYR A 277 9.68 11.56 9.30
C TYR A 277 9.42 13.07 9.28
N SER A 278 9.15 13.63 8.10
CA SER A 278 8.82 15.05 7.96
C SER A 278 7.54 15.44 8.71
N LYS A 279 6.53 14.56 8.76
CA LYS A 279 5.32 14.80 9.56
C LYS A 279 5.65 14.84 11.05
N THR A 280 6.32 13.82 11.57
CA THR A 280 6.72 13.77 12.98
C THR A 280 7.53 15.00 13.38
N TYR A 281 8.46 15.44 12.54
CA TYR A 281 9.23 16.65 12.78
C TYR A 281 8.36 17.93 12.80
N ALA A 282 7.46 18.08 11.84
CA ALA A 282 6.54 19.23 11.80
C ALA A 282 5.63 19.27 13.05
N GLU A 283 5.15 18.11 13.49
CA GLU A 283 4.28 17.96 14.66
C GLU A 283 5.05 18.22 15.97
N ALA A 284 6.34 17.87 16.03
CA ALA A 284 7.24 18.21 17.12
C ALA A 284 7.48 19.71 17.23
N CYS A 285 7.77 20.39 16.11
CA CYS A 285 7.93 21.85 16.09
C CYS A 285 6.66 22.57 16.57
N HIS A 286 5.48 22.10 16.16
CA HIS A 286 4.21 22.65 16.61
C HIS A 286 3.99 22.46 18.12
N SER A 287 4.27 21.27 18.64
CA SER A 287 4.12 20.95 20.07
C SER A 287 5.01 21.84 20.94
N ILE A 288 6.26 22.10 20.52
CA ILE A 288 7.17 23.01 21.23
C ILE A 288 6.62 24.45 21.24
N SER A 289 6.05 24.91 20.12
CA SER A 289 5.44 26.25 20.04
C SER A 289 4.16 26.41 20.86
N ALA A 290 3.44 25.32 21.12
CA ALA A 290 2.23 25.33 21.94
C ALA A 290 2.53 25.31 23.46
N ILE A 291 3.67 24.73 23.86
CA ILE A 291 4.10 24.63 25.26
C ILE A 291 4.87 25.89 25.71
N VAL A 292 5.52 26.59 24.78
CA VAL A 292 6.23 27.85 25.05
C VAL A 292 5.47 29.01 24.39
N PRO A 293 4.60 29.73 25.11
CA PRO A 293 4.00 30.95 24.57
C PRO A 293 5.11 31.95 24.27
N ASN A 294 5.04 32.62 23.11
CA ASN A 294 5.92 33.75 22.82
C ASN A 294 5.88 34.77 23.98
N PRO A 295 7.03 35.31 24.41
CA PRO A 295 7.12 36.28 25.50
C PRO A 295 6.36 37.58 25.21
#